data_AF-A0A9D6V074-F1
#
_entry.id   AF-A0A9D6V074-F1
#
_cell.length_a   1.000
_cell.length_b   1.000
_cell.length_c   1.000
_cell.angle_alpha   90.00
_cell.angle_beta   90.00
_cell.angle_gamma   90.00
#
_symmetry.space_group_name_H-M   'P 1'
#
loop_
_entity.id
_entity.type
_entity.pdbx_description
1 polymer ?
#
loop_
_entity_poly.entity_id
_entity_poly.type
_entity_poly.pdbx_seq_one_letter_code
_entity_poly.pdbx_strand_id
1 'polypeptide(L)'
;MPKMKHEQIGPLTTIDEFSELLGLQKEVWGLAAADVVPVHTFKAVSSFMGPKGTVLGYFLDGKIAGYVLTFPTSNPKEVHVDMIGVSKNHQHKGIGSKLLLALRTIMLQHDVDTISWTFDPLESVNANLYIAKLGGIVTRHFTDFYGSVSSPLHSGLPTDRFRVEWHIRTQLVQERIERQIEKTDIFSTPNCAISACVEIPLNIQDLRNGNIKEALEWRMKTREQFDDLVEKKNLVGIDFTYDPINQKGLYVFQEKCNE
;
A
#
# COMPACT_ATOMS: atom_id res chain seq x y z
N MET A 1 -26.75 -24.43 -2.53
CA MET A 1 -26.61 -22.98 -2.77
C MET A 1 -25.46 -22.47 -1.91
N PRO A 2 -24.42 -21.82 -2.46
CA PRO A 2 -23.42 -21.18 -1.62
C PRO A 2 -24.10 -20.05 -0.84
N LYS A 3 -23.93 -20.01 0.48
CA LYS A 3 -24.44 -18.90 1.31
C LYS A 3 -23.83 -17.60 0.77
N MET A 4 -24.67 -16.63 0.40
CA MET A 4 -24.19 -15.28 0.08
C MET A 4 -23.50 -14.73 1.32
N LYS A 5 -22.23 -14.33 1.18
CA LYS A 5 -21.52 -13.68 2.27
C LYS A 5 -21.99 -12.25 2.40
N HIS A 6 -22.27 -11.80 3.61
CA HIS A 6 -22.61 -10.40 3.85
C HIS A 6 -21.33 -9.60 4.04
N GLU A 7 -21.03 -8.73 3.08
CA GLU A 7 -19.90 -7.80 3.11
C GLU A 7 -20.36 -6.43 3.62
N GLN A 8 -19.58 -5.80 4.51
CA GLN A 8 -19.81 -4.44 4.99
C GLN A 8 -18.49 -3.69 5.12
N ILE A 9 -18.48 -2.40 4.76
CA ILE A 9 -17.34 -1.50 4.96
C ILE A 9 -17.83 -0.27 5.71
N GLY A 10 -17.14 0.13 6.77
CA GLY A 10 -17.55 1.28 7.56
C GLY A 10 -16.55 1.68 8.63
N PRO A 11 -16.71 2.88 9.21
CA PRO A 11 -15.86 3.37 10.28
C PRO A 11 -16.05 2.50 11.53
N LEU A 12 -14.94 2.17 12.19
CA LEU A 12 -14.95 1.51 13.49
C LEU A 12 -15.05 2.56 14.60
N THR A 13 -15.87 2.29 15.61
CA THR A 13 -16.18 3.28 16.65
C THR A 13 -16.18 2.70 18.08
N THR A 14 -16.25 1.38 18.20
CA THR A 14 -16.39 0.67 19.48
C THR A 14 -15.10 0.00 19.92
N ILE A 15 -14.96 -0.20 21.23
CA ILE A 15 -13.78 -0.86 21.82
C ILE A 15 -13.67 -2.33 21.37
N ASP A 16 -14.80 -3.01 21.20
CA ASP A 16 -14.83 -4.40 20.76
C ASP A 16 -14.29 -4.55 19.34
N GLU A 17 -14.73 -3.68 18.41
CA GLU A 17 -14.20 -3.62 17.04
C GLU A 17 -12.69 -3.36 17.01
N PHE A 18 -12.20 -2.41 17.82
CA PHE A 18 -10.77 -2.13 17.91
C PHE A 18 -9.98 -3.28 18.54
N SER A 19 -10.60 -4.04 19.45
CA SER A 19 -9.96 -5.20 20.06
C SER A 19 -9.79 -6.35 19.06
N GLU A 20 -10.74 -6.52 18.13
CA GLU A 20 -10.60 -7.47 17.02
C GLU A 20 -9.41 -7.12 16.11
N LEU A 21 -9.11 -5.83 15.92
CA LEU A 21 -7.94 -5.39 15.15
C LEU A 21 -6.61 -5.84 15.75
N LEU A 22 -6.51 -6.03 17.07
CA LEU A 22 -5.28 -6.54 17.68
C LEU A 22 -4.96 -7.96 17.20
N GLY A 23 -6.00 -8.80 17.07
CA GLY A 23 -5.86 -10.16 16.55
C GLY A 23 -5.47 -10.14 15.08
N LEU A 24 -6.16 -9.31 14.29
CA LEU A 24 -5.89 -9.17 12.86
C LEU A 24 -4.47 -8.67 12.57
N GLN A 25 -3.98 -7.66 13.30
CA GLN A 25 -2.61 -7.14 13.15
C GLN A 25 -1.54 -8.24 13.32
N LYS A 26 -1.69 -9.08 14.36
CA LYS A 26 -0.79 -10.20 14.61
C LYS A 26 -0.88 -11.25 13.51
N GLU A 27 -2.08 -11.55 13.03
CA GLU A 27 -2.28 -12.50 11.93
C GLU A 27 -1.57 -12.03 10.65
N VAL A 28 -1.80 -10.78 10.25
CA VAL A 28 -1.34 -10.23 8.97
C VAL A 28 0.18 -10.13 8.94
N TRP A 29 0.78 -9.50 9.95
CA TRP A 29 2.19 -9.10 9.92
C TRP A 29 3.09 -9.88 10.87
N GLY A 30 2.54 -10.79 11.69
CA GLY A 30 3.33 -11.53 12.68
C GLY A 30 3.98 -10.63 13.73
N LEU A 31 3.37 -9.46 13.98
CA LEU A 31 3.95 -8.41 14.82
C LEU A 31 4.19 -8.90 16.24
N ALA A 32 5.34 -8.49 16.79
CA ALA A 32 5.54 -8.54 18.22
C ALA A 32 4.52 -7.61 18.91
N ALA A 33 4.20 -7.87 20.18
CA ALA A 33 3.22 -7.07 20.89
C ALA A 33 3.57 -5.57 20.94
N ALA A 34 4.85 -5.22 20.89
CA ALA A 34 5.35 -3.85 20.89
C ALA A 34 5.05 -3.08 19.59
N ASP A 35 4.82 -3.79 18.48
CA ASP A 35 4.60 -3.18 17.16
C ASP A 35 3.12 -3.13 16.76
N VAL A 36 2.24 -3.68 17.59
CA VAL A 36 0.79 -3.64 17.38
C VAL A 36 0.26 -2.27 17.81
N VAL A 37 -0.51 -1.61 16.93
CA VAL A 37 -1.23 -0.39 17.29
C VAL A 37 -2.25 -0.73 18.38
N PRO A 38 -2.15 -0.11 19.56
CA PRO A 38 -3.00 -0.46 20.70
C PRO A 38 -4.40 0.14 20.56
N VAL A 39 -5.39 -0.49 21.20
CA VAL A 39 -6.81 -0.12 21.14
C VAL A 39 -7.05 1.37 21.47
N HIS A 40 -6.35 1.92 22.45
CA HIS A 40 -6.52 3.31 22.84
C HIS A 40 -6.09 4.29 21.73
N THR A 41 -5.12 3.92 20.88
CA THR A 41 -4.74 4.72 19.71
C THR A 41 -5.86 4.75 18.68
N PHE A 42 -6.44 3.59 18.34
CA PHE A 42 -7.60 3.56 17.44
C PHE A 42 -8.78 4.36 17.99
N LYS A 43 -9.03 4.28 19.30
CA LYS A 43 -10.07 5.07 19.95
C LYS A 43 -9.79 6.57 19.85
N ALA A 44 -8.57 7.00 20.09
CA ALA A 44 -8.19 8.40 19.98
C ALA A 44 -8.33 8.92 18.54
N VAL A 45 -7.86 8.16 17.55
CA VAL A 45 -7.98 8.48 16.12
C VAL A 45 -9.45 8.67 15.74
N SER A 46 -10.27 7.63 15.95
CA SER A 46 -11.70 7.63 15.58
C SER A 46 -12.54 8.69 16.31
N SER A 47 -12.11 9.17 17.48
CA SER A 47 -12.93 10.06 18.32
C SER A 47 -12.52 11.53 18.21
N PHE A 48 -11.25 11.84 17.93
CA PHE A 48 -10.73 13.20 18.08
C PHE A 48 -10.06 13.77 16.82
N MET A 49 -9.65 12.93 15.88
CA MET A 49 -8.90 13.39 14.69
C MET A 49 -9.81 13.78 13.51
N GLY A 50 -11.12 13.81 13.74
CA GLY A 50 -12.11 14.12 12.72
C GLY A 50 -12.10 13.10 11.56
N PRO A 51 -12.66 13.45 10.40
CA PRO A 51 -12.80 12.50 9.29
C PRO A 51 -11.47 12.03 8.69
N LYS A 52 -10.39 12.80 8.87
CA LYS A 52 -9.06 12.56 8.27
C LYS A 52 -8.21 11.56 9.08
N GLY A 53 -8.47 11.44 10.39
CA GLY A 53 -7.98 10.33 11.20
C GLY A 53 -9.07 9.28 11.34
N THR A 54 -9.02 8.24 10.51
CA THR A 54 -10.09 7.24 10.43
C THR A 54 -9.55 5.83 10.61
N VAL A 55 -10.42 4.96 11.13
CA VAL A 55 -10.20 3.51 11.15
C VAL A 55 -11.37 2.89 10.40
N LEU A 56 -11.14 2.44 9.17
CA LEU A 56 -12.19 1.79 8.36
C LEU A 56 -12.04 0.28 8.47
N GLY A 57 -13.09 -0.43 8.83
CA GLY A 57 -13.13 -1.89 8.85
C GLY A 57 -13.82 -2.45 7.61
N TYR A 58 -13.34 -3.60 7.17
CA TYR A 58 -14.01 -4.47 6.21
C TYR A 58 -14.49 -5.73 6.94
N PHE A 59 -15.79 -5.98 6.92
CA PHE A 59 -16.42 -7.11 7.58
C PHE A 59 -16.91 -8.14 6.58
N LEU A 60 -16.70 -9.41 6.91
CA LEU A 60 -17.24 -10.55 6.19
C LEU A 60 -17.97 -11.45 7.18
N ASP A 61 -19.28 -11.63 6.97
CA ASP A 61 -20.14 -12.44 7.84
C ASP A 61 -20.04 -12.01 9.32
N GLY A 62 -19.97 -10.70 9.55
CA GLY A 62 -19.88 -10.08 10.88
C GLY A 62 -18.51 -10.11 11.55
N LYS A 63 -17.46 -10.61 10.87
CA LYS A 63 -16.08 -10.61 11.38
C LYS A 63 -15.19 -9.67 10.61
N ILE A 64 -14.28 -8.98 11.28
CA ILE A 64 -13.31 -8.13 10.59
C ILE A 64 -12.34 -8.99 9.75
N ALA A 65 -12.22 -8.66 8.46
CA ALA A 65 -11.35 -9.33 7.50
C ALA A 65 -10.31 -8.38 6.89
N GLY A 66 -10.40 -7.08 7.15
CA GLY A 66 -9.40 -6.09 6.79
C GLY A 66 -9.69 -4.73 7.42
N TYR A 67 -8.70 -3.85 7.42
CA TYR A 67 -8.87 -2.48 7.89
C TYR A 67 -7.87 -1.51 7.24
N VAL A 68 -8.16 -0.22 7.35
CA VAL A 68 -7.23 0.88 7.08
C VAL A 68 -7.20 1.84 8.27
N LEU A 69 -6.01 2.32 8.62
CA LEU A 69 -5.78 3.36 9.62
C LEU A 69 -5.16 4.57 8.93
N THR A 70 -5.73 5.75 9.15
CA THR A 70 -5.18 7.01 8.62
C THR A 70 -4.84 8.03 9.69
N PHE A 71 -3.85 8.87 9.39
CA PHE A 71 -3.49 10.05 10.16
C PHE A 71 -3.62 11.32 9.29
N PRO A 72 -4.13 12.43 9.85
CA PRO A 72 -4.02 13.74 9.22
C PRO A 72 -2.55 14.14 9.06
N THR A 73 -2.21 14.90 8.01
CA THR A 73 -0.88 15.48 7.84
C THR A 73 -0.89 16.99 8.13
N SER A 74 0.29 17.63 8.04
CA SER A 74 0.39 19.09 8.10
C SER A 74 -0.24 19.78 6.89
N ASN A 75 -0.41 19.08 5.77
CA ASN A 75 -1.18 19.55 4.64
C ASN A 75 -2.66 19.21 4.85
N PRO A 76 -3.55 20.21 4.99
CA PRO A 76 -4.96 19.95 5.24
C PRO A 76 -5.64 19.17 4.10
N LYS A 77 -5.09 19.16 2.89
CA LYS A 77 -5.64 18.44 1.72
C LYS A 77 -5.04 17.05 1.54
N GLU A 78 -4.27 16.56 2.50
CA GLU A 78 -3.65 15.24 2.48
C GLU A 78 -3.98 14.43 3.74
N VAL A 79 -4.14 13.12 3.56
CA VAL A 79 -4.14 12.14 4.66
C VAL A 79 -3.10 11.06 4.40
N HIS A 80 -2.49 10.55 5.46
CA HIS A 80 -1.53 9.45 5.39
C HIS A 80 -2.18 8.15 5.84
N VAL A 81 -2.13 7.09 5.04
CA VAL A 81 -2.47 5.73 5.45
C VAL A 81 -1.25 5.14 6.14
N ASP A 82 -1.37 4.92 7.44
CA ASP A 82 -0.33 4.31 8.28
C ASP A 82 -0.34 2.79 8.14
N MET A 83 -1.52 2.19 8.15
CA MET A 83 -1.68 0.75 8.01
C MET A 83 -2.86 0.40 7.11
N ILE A 84 -2.66 -0.62 6.29
CA ILE A 84 -3.74 -1.35 5.62
C ILE A 84 -3.47 -2.84 5.71
N GLY A 85 -4.38 -3.56 6.37
CA GLY A 85 -4.23 -4.99 6.64
C GLY A 85 -5.41 -5.77 6.08
N VAL A 86 -5.14 -6.94 5.50
CA VAL A 86 -6.16 -7.90 5.07
C VAL A 86 -5.80 -9.27 5.62
N SER A 87 -6.75 -9.93 6.28
CA SER A 87 -6.61 -11.28 6.82
C SER A 87 -6.03 -12.22 5.77
N LYS A 88 -5.10 -13.08 6.18
CA LYS A 88 -4.37 -14.01 5.27
C LYS A 88 -5.34 -14.89 4.48
N ASN A 89 -6.42 -15.34 5.12
CA ASN A 89 -7.47 -16.17 4.50
C ASN A 89 -8.32 -15.42 3.47
N HIS A 90 -8.17 -14.10 3.37
CA HIS A 90 -8.96 -13.21 2.54
C HIS A 90 -8.14 -12.33 1.59
N GLN A 91 -6.82 -12.51 1.56
CA GLN A 91 -5.94 -11.88 0.59
C GLN A 91 -6.29 -12.31 -0.85
N HIS A 92 -5.91 -11.48 -1.82
CA HIS A 92 -6.21 -11.67 -3.25
C HIS A 92 -7.71 -11.69 -3.63
N LYS A 93 -8.61 -11.32 -2.71
CA LYS A 93 -10.07 -11.19 -2.96
C LYS A 93 -10.53 -9.75 -3.21
N GLY A 94 -9.59 -8.84 -3.50
CA GLY A 94 -9.88 -7.43 -3.78
C GLY A 94 -10.23 -6.56 -2.56
N ILE A 95 -10.14 -7.09 -1.33
CA ILE A 95 -10.51 -6.37 -0.10
C ILE A 95 -9.69 -5.08 0.08
N GLY A 96 -8.38 -5.12 -0.15
CA GLY A 96 -7.52 -3.92 -0.04
C GLY A 96 -7.96 -2.79 -0.99
N SER A 97 -8.30 -3.13 -2.24
CA SER A 97 -8.84 -2.16 -3.21
C SER A 97 -10.18 -1.60 -2.72
N LYS A 98 -11.12 -2.46 -2.27
CA LYS A 98 -12.42 -2.02 -1.73
C LYS A 98 -12.25 -1.07 -0.53
N LEU A 99 -11.32 -1.35 0.39
CA LEU A 99 -11.00 -0.48 1.52
C LEU A 99 -10.48 0.90 1.08
N LEU A 100 -9.54 0.94 0.14
CA LEU A 100 -8.97 2.20 -0.35
C LEU A 100 -9.98 3.02 -1.17
N LEU A 101 -10.85 2.37 -1.94
CA LEU A 101 -11.93 3.06 -2.66
C LEU A 101 -13.01 3.62 -1.73
N ALA A 102 -13.34 2.90 -0.66
CA ALA A 102 -14.22 3.40 0.39
C ALA A 102 -13.58 4.57 1.15
N LEU A 103 -12.29 4.47 1.48
CA LEU A 103 -11.52 5.57 2.05
C LEU A 103 -11.52 6.80 1.13
N ARG A 104 -11.27 6.63 -0.17
CA ARG A 104 -11.35 7.70 -1.17
C ARG A 104 -12.70 8.40 -1.16
N THR A 105 -13.79 7.63 -1.09
CA THR A 105 -15.15 8.20 -1.06
C THR A 105 -15.33 9.12 0.15
N ILE A 106 -14.87 8.70 1.32
CA ILE A 106 -14.90 9.52 2.54
C ILE A 106 -14.00 10.75 2.38
N MET A 107 -12.75 10.55 1.95
CA MET A 107 -11.77 11.64 1.82
C MET A 107 -12.22 12.74 0.84
N LEU A 108 -12.85 12.37 -0.28
CA LEU A 108 -13.40 13.33 -1.24
C LEU A 108 -14.49 14.23 -0.64
N GLN A 109 -15.30 13.72 0.30
CA GLN A 109 -16.34 14.47 1.00
C GLN A 109 -15.77 15.46 2.03
N HIS A 110 -14.49 15.34 2.37
CA HIS A 110 -13.82 16.12 3.41
C HIS A 110 -12.66 16.98 2.87
N ASP A 111 -12.77 17.40 1.60
CA ASP A 111 -11.81 18.28 0.90
C ASP A 111 -10.36 17.78 0.98
N VAL A 112 -10.19 16.47 0.79
CA VAL A 112 -8.87 15.84 0.60
C VAL A 112 -8.64 15.63 -0.89
N ASP A 113 -7.43 15.95 -1.34
CA ASP A 113 -6.98 15.81 -2.72
C ASP A 113 -5.96 14.69 -2.87
N THR A 114 -5.23 14.37 -1.80
CA THR A 114 -4.16 13.36 -1.80
C THR A 114 -4.33 12.38 -0.63
N ILE A 115 -4.22 11.09 -0.93
CA ILE A 115 -3.97 10.05 0.08
C ILE A 115 -2.54 9.57 -0.13
N SER A 116 -1.71 9.57 0.90
CA SER A 116 -0.34 9.07 0.81
C SER A 116 -0.12 7.85 1.69
N TRP A 117 0.86 7.03 1.36
CA TRP A 117 1.33 5.93 2.20
C TRP A 117 2.80 5.67 1.93
N THR A 118 3.41 4.87 2.81
CA THR A 118 4.70 4.25 2.51
C THR A 118 4.57 2.74 2.36
N PHE A 119 5.42 2.15 1.52
CA PHE A 119 5.51 0.70 1.40
C PHE A 119 6.92 0.27 1.00
N ASP A 120 7.23 -1.01 1.19
CA ASP A 120 8.52 -1.58 0.78
C ASP A 120 8.54 -1.75 -0.75
N PRO A 121 9.49 -1.13 -1.48
CA PRO A 121 9.57 -1.21 -2.94
C PRO A 121 9.65 -2.63 -3.51
N LEU A 122 10.08 -3.63 -2.73
CA LEU A 122 10.18 -5.01 -3.18
C LEU A 122 8.87 -5.81 -3.00
N GLU A 123 7.84 -5.22 -2.39
CA GLU A 123 6.52 -5.84 -2.24
C GLU A 123 5.68 -5.64 -3.51
N SER A 124 5.86 -6.53 -4.49
CA SER A 124 5.20 -6.47 -5.81
C SER A 124 3.67 -6.43 -5.74
N VAL A 125 3.06 -7.15 -4.77
CA VAL A 125 1.61 -7.17 -4.57
C VAL A 125 1.09 -5.78 -4.20
N ASN A 126 1.84 -5.08 -3.36
CA ASN A 126 1.56 -3.71 -2.97
C ASN A 126 1.78 -2.76 -4.14
N ALA A 127 2.89 -2.91 -4.88
CA ALA A 127 3.16 -2.09 -6.08
C ALA A 127 2.03 -2.19 -7.11
N ASN A 128 1.54 -3.41 -7.38
CA ASN A 128 0.41 -3.64 -8.27
C ASN A 128 -0.87 -2.96 -7.78
N LEU A 129 -1.19 -3.07 -6.49
CA LEU A 129 -2.38 -2.41 -5.95
C LEU A 129 -2.24 -0.88 -5.96
N TYR A 130 -1.15 -0.37 -5.40
CA TYR A 130 -0.95 1.04 -5.10
C TYR A 130 -0.69 1.88 -6.34
N ILE A 131 -0.01 1.31 -7.33
CA ILE A 131 0.44 2.04 -8.52
C ILE A 131 -0.39 1.58 -9.72
N ALA A 132 -0.24 0.32 -10.13
CA ALA A 132 -0.86 -0.17 -11.37
C ALA A 132 -2.40 -0.10 -11.36
N LYS A 133 -3.02 -0.47 -10.23
CA LYS A 133 -4.48 -0.49 -10.09
C LYS A 133 -5.06 0.84 -9.64
N LEU A 134 -4.43 1.53 -8.69
CA LEU A 134 -4.99 2.75 -8.13
C LEU A 134 -4.47 4.03 -8.80
N GLY A 135 -3.35 3.98 -9.52
CA GLY A 135 -2.73 5.15 -10.12
C GLY A 135 -1.96 6.01 -9.11
N GLY A 136 -1.48 5.43 -8.02
CA GLY A 136 -0.57 6.12 -7.10
C GLY A 136 0.79 6.35 -7.74
N ILE A 137 1.41 7.47 -7.40
CA ILE A 137 2.69 7.92 -7.96
C ILE A 137 3.77 7.84 -6.89
N VAL A 138 4.89 7.17 -7.18
CA VAL A 138 6.07 7.16 -6.30
C VAL A 138 6.76 8.52 -6.40
N THR A 139 6.83 9.25 -5.28
CA THR A 139 7.40 10.61 -5.25
C THR A 139 8.67 10.74 -4.42
N ARG A 140 8.95 9.77 -3.54
CA ARG A 140 10.17 9.70 -2.72
C ARG A 140 10.62 8.27 -2.51
N HIS A 141 11.92 8.10 -2.38
CA HIS A 141 12.57 6.90 -1.88
C HIS A 141 13.33 7.21 -0.60
N PHE A 142 13.07 6.42 0.44
CA PHE A 142 13.76 6.51 1.71
C PHE A 142 14.60 5.26 1.90
N THR A 143 15.90 5.44 2.08
CA THR A 143 16.82 4.37 2.45
C THR A 143 16.73 4.08 3.95
N ASP A 144 16.58 2.80 4.29
CA ASP A 144 16.54 2.25 5.65
C ASP A 144 15.69 3.08 6.63
N PHE A 145 14.46 3.39 6.21
CA PHE A 145 13.61 4.41 6.81
C PHE A 145 13.30 4.19 8.30
N TYR A 146 13.15 2.93 8.72
CA TYR A 146 12.89 2.57 10.11
C TYR A 146 14.16 2.11 10.85
N GLY A 147 15.30 1.99 10.17
CA GLY A 147 16.57 1.55 10.75
C GLY A 147 16.55 0.11 11.28
N SER A 148 17.40 -0.16 12.27
CA SER A 148 17.52 -1.45 12.96
C SER A 148 16.32 -1.73 13.87
N VAL A 149 15.13 -1.91 13.30
CA VAL A 149 13.94 -2.26 14.08
C VAL A 149 14.05 -3.69 14.57
N SER A 150 13.75 -3.91 15.86
CA SER A 150 13.62 -5.25 16.46
C SER A 150 12.34 -5.99 16.05
N SER A 151 11.50 -5.38 15.20
CA SER A 151 10.23 -5.95 14.74
C SER A 151 10.47 -7.09 13.75
N PRO A 152 9.84 -8.27 13.93
CA PRO A 152 9.89 -9.35 12.95
C PRO A 152 9.50 -8.92 11.53
N LEU A 153 8.59 -7.94 11.39
CA LEU A 153 8.15 -7.41 10.09
C LEU A 153 9.26 -6.69 9.31
N HIS A 154 10.26 -6.17 10.00
CA HIS A 154 11.35 -5.36 9.42
C HIS A 154 12.73 -6.01 9.60
N SER A 155 12.76 -7.23 10.13
CA SER A 155 14.01 -7.93 10.41
C SER A 155 14.60 -8.57 9.15
N GLY A 156 15.94 -8.63 9.08
CA GLY A 156 16.69 -9.36 8.06
C GLY A 156 17.06 -8.57 6.80
N LEU A 157 16.35 -7.48 6.46
CA LEU A 157 16.72 -6.57 5.37
C LEU A 157 16.58 -5.10 5.81
N PRO A 158 17.42 -4.19 5.27
CA PRO A 158 17.19 -2.76 5.43
C PRO A 158 15.80 -2.30 4.98
N THR A 159 15.27 -1.29 5.66
CA THR A 159 13.86 -0.90 5.60
C THR A 159 13.57 0.20 4.59
N ASP A 160 13.98 0.01 3.32
CA ASP A 160 13.70 1.05 2.31
C ASP A 160 12.20 1.19 2.05
N ARG A 161 11.77 2.44 1.84
CA ARG A 161 10.37 2.79 1.63
C ARG A 161 10.19 3.71 0.43
N PHE A 162 9.20 3.39 -0.39
CA PHE A 162 8.61 4.39 -1.27
C PHE A 162 7.53 5.16 -0.54
N ARG A 163 7.51 6.49 -0.71
CA ARG A 163 6.30 7.28 -0.50
C ARG A 163 5.52 7.34 -1.80
N VAL A 164 4.26 6.96 -1.71
CA VAL A 164 3.32 7.04 -2.82
C VAL A 164 2.30 8.12 -2.53
N GLU A 165 1.99 8.93 -3.53
CA GLU A 165 0.89 9.88 -3.53
C GLU A 165 -0.22 9.41 -4.47
N TRP A 166 -1.42 9.30 -3.93
CA TRP A 166 -2.61 9.00 -4.69
C TRP A 166 -3.48 10.25 -4.80
N HIS A 167 -3.39 10.91 -5.94
CA HIS A 167 -4.12 12.15 -6.23
C HIS A 167 -5.56 11.81 -6.64
N ILE A 168 -6.42 11.65 -5.62
CA ILE A 168 -7.71 10.97 -5.73
C ILE A 168 -8.74 11.65 -6.64
N ARG A 169 -8.52 12.91 -7.05
CA ARG A 169 -9.41 13.65 -7.97
C ARG A 169 -9.03 13.54 -9.45
N THR A 170 -7.81 13.09 -9.75
CA THR A 170 -7.27 13.14 -11.12
C THR A 170 -8.00 12.20 -12.07
N GLN A 171 -7.98 12.56 -13.36
CA GLN A 171 -8.53 11.72 -14.43
C GLN A 171 -7.83 10.35 -14.49
N LEU A 172 -6.51 10.31 -14.30
CA LEU A 172 -5.74 9.07 -14.22
C LEU A 172 -6.33 8.07 -13.22
N VAL A 173 -6.66 8.54 -12.01
CA VAL A 173 -7.26 7.69 -10.97
C VAL A 173 -8.65 7.20 -11.38
N GLN A 174 -9.46 8.04 -12.04
CA GLN A 174 -10.77 7.63 -12.54
C GLN A 174 -10.64 6.51 -13.58
N GLU A 175 -9.78 6.70 -14.59
CA GLU A 175 -9.53 5.69 -15.63
C GLU A 175 -9.02 4.36 -15.05
N ARG A 176 -8.13 4.42 -14.06
CA ARG A 176 -7.58 3.23 -13.38
C ARG A 176 -8.65 2.47 -12.59
N ILE A 177 -9.58 3.19 -11.96
CA ILE A 177 -10.73 2.58 -11.26
C ILE A 177 -11.71 1.95 -12.25
N GLU A 178 -12.02 2.63 -13.35
CA GLU A 178 -12.95 2.13 -14.38
C GLU A 178 -12.44 0.83 -15.03
N ARG A 179 -11.15 0.76 -15.38
CA ARG A 179 -10.53 -0.47 -15.91
C ARG A 179 -10.67 -1.67 -14.97
N GLN A 180 -10.60 -1.44 -13.66
CA GLN A 180 -10.81 -2.52 -12.68
C GLN A 180 -12.25 -3.05 -12.69
N ILE A 181 -13.24 -2.17 -12.91
CA ILE A 181 -14.66 -2.54 -13.00
C ILE A 181 -14.92 -3.34 -14.27
N GLU A 182 -14.34 -2.91 -15.39
CA GLU A 182 -14.48 -3.55 -16.70
C GLU A 182 -13.67 -4.85 -16.83
N LYS A 183 -12.79 -5.15 -15.87
CA LYS A 183 -11.85 -6.29 -15.87
C LYS A 183 -10.96 -6.33 -17.13
N THR A 184 -10.71 -5.17 -17.71
CA THR A 184 -9.84 -5.00 -18.87
C THR A 184 -8.41 -4.76 -18.38
N ASP A 185 -7.80 -5.76 -17.74
CA ASP A 185 -6.37 -5.74 -17.44
C ASP A 185 -5.62 -6.00 -18.76
N ILE A 186 -5.43 -4.94 -19.56
CA ILE A 186 -4.60 -5.01 -20.77
C ILE A 186 -3.15 -4.91 -20.32
N PHE A 187 -2.43 -6.03 -20.41
CA PHE A 187 -0.98 -6.04 -20.29
C PHE A 187 -0.37 -5.27 -21.46
N SER A 188 0.11 -4.06 -21.22
CA SER A 188 1.04 -3.39 -22.12
C SER A 188 2.43 -3.47 -21.53
N THR A 189 3.36 -4.12 -22.21
CA THR A 189 4.77 -4.07 -21.85
C THR A 189 5.23 -2.62 -22.00
N PRO A 190 5.68 -1.94 -20.93
CA PRO A 190 6.15 -0.58 -21.04
C PRO A 190 7.30 -0.52 -22.02
N ASN A 191 7.31 0.47 -22.91
CA ASN A 191 8.46 0.68 -23.78
C ASN A 191 9.62 1.27 -22.98
N CYS A 192 10.42 0.41 -22.34
CA CYS A 192 11.57 0.82 -21.55
C CYS A 192 12.72 1.43 -22.38
N ALA A 193 12.58 1.52 -23.71
CA ALA A 193 13.48 2.34 -24.52
C ALA A 193 13.20 3.85 -24.38
N ILE A 194 12.01 4.22 -23.87
CA ILE A 194 11.56 5.61 -23.74
C ILE A 194 11.39 6.00 -22.26
N SER A 195 11.11 5.04 -21.38
CA SER A 195 10.94 5.26 -19.93
C SER A 195 12.02 4.52 -19.11
N ALA A 196 12.42 5.08 -17.98
CA ALA A 196 13.36 4.40 -17.07
C ALA A 196 12.61 3.29 -16.32
N CYS A 197 13.14 2.06 -16.36
CA CYS A 197 12.51 0.91 -15.73
C CYS A 197 13.42 0.26 -14.68
N VAL A 198 12.83 -0.27 -13.60
CA VAL A 198 13.56 -1.03 -12.58
C VAL A 198 12.86 -2.35 -12.29
N GLU A 199 13.59 -3.45 -12.42
CA GLU A 199 13.12 -4.78 -12.10
C GLU A 199 13.24 -5.09 -10.60
N ILE A 200 12.27 -5.85 -10.10
CA ILE A 200 12.27 -6.42 -8.75
C ILE A 200 11.91 -7.90 -8.79
N PRO A 201 12.27 -8.71 -7.77
CA PRO A 201 11.72 -10.06 -7.66
C PRO A 201 10.19 -10.00 -7.52
N LEU A 202 9.49 -10.93 -8.17
CA LEU A 202 8.03 -10.98 -8.06
C LEU A 202 7.56 -11.35 -6.65
N ASN A 203 8.33 -12.13 -5.89
CA ASN A 203 8.02 -12.44 -4.50
C ASN A 203 9.25 -12.33 -3.60
N ILE A 204 9.42 -11.16 -2.96
CA ILE A 204 10.53 -10.93 -2.02
C ILE A 204 10.43 -11.79 -0.75
N GLN A 205 9.22 -12.19 -0.35
CA GLN A 205 9.00 -12.98 0.86
C GLN A 205 9.53 -14.40 0.72
N ASP A 206 9.39 -15.01 -0.46
CA ASP A 206 9.97 -16.32 -0.76
C ASP A 206 11.50 -16.27 -0.68
N LEU A 207 12.11 -15.19 -1.21
CA LEU A 207 13.55 -14.97 -1.10
C LEU A 207 13.98 -14.73 0.35
N ARG A 208 13.24 -13.95 1.15
CA ARG A 208 13.55 -13.76 2.58
C ARG A 208 13.58 -15.08 3.35
N ASN A 209 12.65 -15.98 3.06
CA ASN A 209 12.53 -17.26 3.75
C ASN A 209 13.50 -18.34 3.24
N GLY A 210 13.82 -18.33 1.94
CA GLY A 210 14.65 -19.37 1.31
C GLY A 210 16.12 -18.98 1.08
N ASN A 211 16.38 -17.70 0.76
CA ASN A 211 17.71 -17.20 0.39
C ASN A 211 17.86 -15.70 0.76
N ILE A 212 18.05 -15.42 2.05
CA ILE A 212 18.15 -14.05 2.57
C ILE A 212 19.29 -13.25 1.93
N LYS A 213 20.38 -13.92 1.50
CA LYS A 213 21.50 -13.26 0.82
C LYS A 213 21.07 -12.70 -0.53
N GLU A 214 20.34 -13.49 -1.32
CA GLU A 214 19.78 -13.02 -2.59
C GLU A 214 18.75 -11.90 -2.37
N ALA A 215 17.91 -12.02 -1.33
CA ALA A 215 16.98 -10.94 -0.97
C ALA A 215 17.71 -9.62 -0.64
N LEU A 216 18.87 -9.72 0.03
CA LEU A 216 19.74 -8.58 0.33
C LEU A 216 20.43 -8.02 -0.92
N GLU A 217 20.91 -8.89 -1.82
CA GLU A 217 21.48 -8.46 -3.10
C GLU A 217 20.45 -7.68 -3.93
N TRP A 218 19.20 -8.16 -4.01
CA TRP A 218 18.11 -7.42 -4.63
C TRP A 218 17.87 -6.07 -3.95
N ARG A 219 17.76 -6.04 -2.61
CA ARG A 219 17.59 -4.79 -1.85
C ARG A 219 18.65 -3.76 -2.20
N MET A 220 19.93 -4.15 -2.13
CA MET A 220 21.04 -3.22 -2.34
C MET A 220 21.12 -2.76 -3.79
N LYS A 221 20.90 -3.67 -4.76
CA LYS A 221 20.86 -3.33 -6.19
C LYS A 221 19.76 -2.33 -6.50
N THR A 222 18.52 -2.62 -6.09
CA THR A 222 17.38 -1.77 -6.43
C THR A 222 17.41 -0.45 -5.69
N ARG A 223 17.96 -0.41 -4.46
CA ARG A 223 18.18 0.84 -3.71
C ARG A 223 18.98 1.85 -4.53
N GLU A 224 20.12 1.44 -5.07
CA GLU A 224 20.98 2.33 -5.86
C GLU A 224 20.22 2.89 -7.08
N GLN A 225 19.45 2.04 -7.76
CA GLN A 225 18.63 2.44 -8.91
C GLN A 225 17.51 3.40 -8.50
N PHE A 226 16.82 3.13 -7.38
CA PHE A 226 15.74 3.99 -6.89
C PHE A 226 16.23 5.34 -6.39
N ASP A 227 17.34 5.38 -5.66
CA ASP A 227 17.99 6.63 -5.23
C ASP A 227 18.42 7.46 -6.45
N ASP A 228 19.00 6.82 -7.48
CA ASP A 228 19.40 7.52 -8.70
C ASP A 228 18.20 8.10 -9.45
N LEU A 229 17.14 7.32 -9.67
CA LEU A 229 15.99 7.75 -10.46
C LEU A 229 15.11 8.77 -9.70
N VAL A 230 14.76 8.48 -8.44
CA VAL A 230 13.78 9.28 -7.69
C VAL A 230 14.42 10.48 -7.02
N GLU A 231 15.56 10.31 -6.36
CA GLU A 231 16.16 11.38 -5.56
C GLU A 231 17.16 12.23 -6.37
N LYS A 232 18.00 11.62 -7.22
CA LYS A 232 19.00 12.37 -8.02
C LYS A 232 18.43 12.93 -9.31
N LYS A 233 17.68 12.12 -10.07
CA LYS A 233 17.08 12.52 -11.36
C LYS A 233 15.67 13.09 -11.24
N ASN A 234 15.09 13.08 -10.02
CA ASN A 234 13.77 13.63 -9.73
C ASN A 234 12.65 13.05 -10.62
N LEU A 235 12.80 11.78 -11.03
CA LEU A 235 11.75 11.05 -11.73
C LEU A 235 10.69 10.55 -10.74
N VAL A 236 9.51 10.24 -11.26
CA VAL A 236 8.40 9.67 -10.50
C VAL A 236 8.03 8.30 -11.05
N GLY A 237 7.72 7.36 -10.14
CA GLY A 237 7.23 6.04 -10.53
C GLY A 237 5.74 6.12 -10.83
N ILE A 238 5.34 5.83 -12.07
CA ILE A 238 3.99 6.08 -12.59
C ILE A 238 3.20 4.81 -12.92
N ASP A 239 3.90 3.69 -13.05
CA ASP A 239 3.26 2.41 -13.30
C ASP A 239 4.06 1.26 -12.71
N PHE A 240 3.39 0.11 -12.59
CA PHE A 240 4.00 -1.15 -12.22
C PHE A 240 3.38 -2.26 -13.07
N THR A 241 4.21 -3.17 -13.57
CA THR A 241 3.75 -4.36 -14.28
C THR A 241 4.56 -5.57 -13.83
N TYR A 242 4.23 -6.76 -14.32
CA TYR A 242 5.01 -7.96 -14.07
C TYR A 242 5.29 -8.69 -15.37
N ASP A 243 6.51 -9.20 -15.51
CA ASP A 243 6.91 -10.09 -16.58
C ASP A 243 6.56 -11.54 -16.17
N PRO A 244 5.56 -12.18 -16.81
CA PRO A 244 5.17 -13.54 -16.48
C PRO A 244 6.22 -14.58 -16.87
N ILE A 245 7.08 -14.28 -17.84
CA ILE A 245 8.10 -15.21 -18.35
C ILE A 245 9.25 -15.29 -17.35
N ASN A 246 9.74 -14.14 -16.92
CA ASN A 246 10.91 -14.05 -16.04
C ASN A 246 10.56 -13.96 -14.54
N GLN A 247 9.26 -13.93 -14.20
CA GLN A 247 8.76 -13.81 -12.83
C GLN A 247 9.37 -12.59 -12.10
N LYS A 248 9.32 -11.42 -12.77
CA LYS A 248 9.82 -10.14 -12.25
C LYS A 248 8.71 -9.11 -12.19
N GLY A 249 8.77 -8.24 -11.20
CA GLY A 249 8.03 -6.98 -11.20
C GLY A 249 8.84 -5.90 -11.92
N LEU A 250 8.17 -4.94 -12.54
CA LEU A 250 8.80 -3.87 -13.31
C LEU A 250 8.13 -2.54 -12.97
N TYR A 251 8.88 -1.64 -12.34
CA TYR A 251 8.48 -0.26 -12.16
C TYR A 251 8.79 0.56 -13.40
N VAL A 252 7.93 1.54 -13.70
CA VAL A 252 8.11 2.51 -14.78
C VAL A 252 8.24 3.91 -14.19
N PHE A 253 9.32 4.60 -14.53
CA PHE A 253 9.62 5.96 -14.10
C PHE A 253 9.66 6.93 -15.27
N GLN A 254 9.21 8.15 -15.02
CA GLN A 254 9.26 9.26 -15.99
C GLN A 254 9.52 10.60 -15.29
N GLU A 255 9.83 11.62 -16.08
CA GLU A 255 9.93 12.99 -15.57
C GLU A 255 8.59 13.45 -14.98
N LYS A 256 8.65 14.30 -13.96
CA LYS A 256 7.43 14.95 -13.45
C LYS A 256 6.82 15.77 -14.57
N CYS A 257 5.56 15.49 -14.92
CA CYS A 257 4.80 16.41 -15.75
C CYS A 257 4.68 17.72 -14.98
N ASN A 258 5.17 18.82 -15.56
CA ASN A 258 4.87 20.14 -15.05
C ASN A 258 3.38 20.38 -15.30
N GLU A 259 2.60 20.51 -14.23
CA GLU A 259 1.23 21.01 -14.28
C GLU A 259 1.19 22.49 -14.68
#